data_AF-A0A1D1Z688-F1
#
_entry.id   AF-A0A1D1Z688-F1
#
_cell.length_a   1.000
_cell.length_b   1.000
_cell.length_c   1.000
_cell.angle_alpha   90.00
_cell.angle_beta   90.00
_cell.angle_gamma   90.00
#
_symmetry.space_group_name_H-M   'P 1'
#
loop_
_entity.id
_entity.type
_entity.pdbx_description
1 polymer ?
#
loop_
_entity_poly.entity_id
_entity_poly.type
_entity_poly.pdbx_seq_one_letter_code
_entity_poly.pdbx_strand_id
1 'polypeptide(L)'
;MLLLELCLLACLLSAPALGKECTNAVTQSHTLRYQLWATKNETWKAEMRQAIPLDGYHLNPNESSTWVDSSRDGFQWAALYRGTKSTQGDPAVGGNFLREVSLHDVRLDPDSRHGRAQQTNLEYLLMLDVDRLAWSFRRQAGLPAPGQPYGGWESPDMELRGHFVGHYMSASAKMWASTHNDTLHQKMTAVVDALSVCQKKMGNGYLSAFPTEFFDRFESLKYVWAPYYTIHKIMAGLLDQYTHAGNSQALQMVTWMAGYFGNRVRNVIAKYTIERHWSSLNEETGGMNDVLYNLYSITGDPKHLLLAHLFDKPCFLGYLAVQSDNLSGFHANTHIPIVVGAQRRFEVTGDELYKKIGMYFMDIVNSSHSYATGGTSVNEHWYHVTYSDGPRK
;
A
#
# COMPACT_ATOMS: atom_id res chain seq x y z
N MET A 1 -16.22 -14.39 57.21
CA MET A 1 -15.29 -13.43 56.59
C MET A 1 -14.06 -14.18 56.04
N LEU A 2 -14.28 -15.19 55.19
CA LEU A 2 -13.22 -16.00 54.56
C LEU A 2 -13.65 -16.57 53.19
N LEU A 3 -14.86 -16.25 52.72
CA LEU A 3 -15.42 -16.71 51.45
C LEU A 3 -15.53 -15.59 50.40
N LEU A 4 -15.29 -14.33 50.79
CA LEU A 4 -15.25 -13.18 49.87
C LEU A 4 -13.86 -12.93 49.28
N GLU A 5 -12.78 -13.39 49.94
CA GLU A 5 -11.41 -13.18 49.46
C GLU A 5 -10.98 -14.18 48.37
N LEU A 6 -11.65 -15.34 48.27
CA LEU A 6 -11.35 -16.36 47.26
C LEU A 6 -11.94 -16.05 45.87
N CYS A 7 -12.98 -15.22 45.78
CA CYS A 7 -13.51 -14.77 44.48
C CYS A 7 -12.70 -13.63 43.84
N LEU A 8 -11.92 -12.88 44.63
CA LEU A 8 -11.08 -11.78 44.13
C LEU A 8 -9.72 -12.25 43.59
N LEU A 9 -9.24 -13.44 43.99
CA LEU A 9 -8.03 -14.03 43.42
C LEU A 9 -8.25 -14.82 42.11
N ALA A 10 -9.50 -15.21 41.80
CA ALA A 10 -9.82 -15.96 40.58
C ALA A 10 -9.96 -15.09 39.32
N CYS A 11 -10.03 -13.76 39.46
CA CYS A 11 -10.10 -12.82 38.34
C CYS A 11 -8.75 -12.18 37.94
N LEU A 12 -7.64 -12.61 38.56
CA LEU A 12 -6.28 -12.12 38.24
C LEU A 12 -5.49 -13.02 37.28
N LEU A 13 -6.12 -14.09 36.76
CA LEU A 13 -5.63 -14.77 35.56
C LEU A 13 -6.25 -14.10 34.34
N SER A 14 -6.02 -12.79 34.19
CA SER A 14 -6.02 -12.19 32.87
C SER A 14 -4.94 -12.92 32.10
N ALA A 15 -5.34 -13.74 31.12
CA ALA A 15 -4.45 -14.13 30.04
C ALA A 15 -3.68 -12.87 29.64
N PRO A 16 -2.34 -12.89 29.52
CA PRO A 16 -1.66 -11.75 28.95
C PRO A 16 -2.34 -11.54 27.61
N ALA A 17 -3.05 -10.42 27.46
CA ALA A 17 -3.29 -9.87 26.16
C ALA A 17 -1.88 -9.60 25.63
N LEU A 18 -1.29 -10.62 24.99
CA LEU A 18 -0.13 -10.47 24.14
C LEU A 18 -0.56 -9.40 23.17
N GLY A 19 -0.15 -8.16 23.45
CA GLY A 19 -0.35 -7.03 22.55
C GLY A 19 0.24 -7.49 21.23
N LYS A 20 -0.61 -7.85 20.28
CA LYS A 20 -0.17 -8.41 19.01
C LYS A 20 0.73 -7.36 18.38
N GLU A 21 1.98 -7.74 18.18
CA GLU A 21 3.06 -6.80 17.90
C GLU A 21 2.84 -6.16 16.51
N CYS A 22 2.55 -4.86 16.50
CA CYS A 22 2.56 -4.08 15.28
C CYS A 22 4.01 -3.61 15.08
N THR A 23 4.79 -4.39 14.35
CA THR A 23 6.21 -4.11 14.14
C THR A 23 6.45 -3.59 12.74
N ASN A 24 7.55 -2.87 12.58
CA ASN A 24 8.28 -2.93 11.32
C ASN A 24 9.10 -4.20 11.36
N ALA A 25 9.08 -4.99 10.29
CA ALA A 25 10.26 -5.79 10.02
C ALA A 25 11.46 -4.84 9.96
N VAL A 26 12.56 -5.13 10.67
CA VAL A 26 13.83 -4.33 10.63
C VAL A 26 14.27 -4.06 9.19
N THR A 27 13.86 -4.92 8.27
CA THR A 27 14.14 -4.83 6.85
C THR A 27 13.20 -3.92 6.06
N GLN A 28 12.16 -3.26 6.60
CA GLN A 28 11.25 -2.45 5.76
C GLN A 28 11.94 -1.32 4.99
N SER A 29 13.11 -0.87 5.47
CA SER A 29 13.91 0.12 4.74
C SER A 29 14.35 -0.39 3.38
N HIS A 30 13.99 0.33 2.32
CA HIS A 30 14.43 -0.03 0.96
C HIS A 30 15.93 0.16 0.79
N THR A 31 16.50 1.21 1.39
CA THR A 31 17.96 1.45 1.38
C THR A 31 18.69 0.30 2.06
N LEU A 32 18.25 -0.12 3.26
CA LEU A 32 18.85 -1.24 3.98
C LEU A 32 18.72 -2.54 3.18
N ARG A 33 17.56 -2.84 2.60
CA ARG A 33 17.36 -4.05 1.78
C ARG A 33 18.25 -4.07 0.55
N TYR A 34 18.46 -2.92 -0.09
CA TYR A 34 19.39 -2.83 -1.20
C TYR A 34 20.84 -3.13 -0.76
N GLN A 35 21.27 -2.58 0.37
CA GLN A 35 22.59 -2.87 0.94
C GLN A 35 22.75 -4.35 1.30
N LEU A 36 21.71 -4.96 1.89
CA LEU A 36 21.66 -6.39 2.20
C LEU A 36 21.68 -7.27 0.95
N TRP A 37 21.09 -6.82 -0.14
CA TRP A 37 21.19 -7.52 -1.43
C TRP A 37 22.59 -7.39 -2.04
N ALA A 38 23.15 -6.17 -2.06
CA ALA A 38 24.42 -5.87 -2.71
C ALA A 38 25.65 -6.41 -1.97
N THR A 39 25.55 -6.66 -0.67
CA THR A 39 26.67 -7.13 0.15
C THR A 39 27.08 -8.58 -0.15
N LYS A 40 28.37 -8.88 0.04
CA LYS A 40 28.91 -10.26 0.01
C LYS A 40 29.05 -10.87 1.40
N ASN A 41 28.71 -10.11 2.45
CA ASN A 41 28.80 -10.58 3.83
C ASN A 41 27.59 -11.46 4.19
N GLU A 42 27.74 -12.78 4.03
CA GLU A 42 26.67 -13.75 4.29
C GLU A 42 26.28 -13.83 5.78
N THR A 43 27.21 -13.56 6.70
CA THR A 43 26.92 -13.50 8.14
C THR A 43 25.96 -12.34 8.43
N TRP A 44 26.24 -11.14 7.93
CA TRP A 44 25.36 -9.99 8.12
C TRP A 44 23.99 -10.20 7.46
N LYS A 45 23.93 -10.84 6.29
CA LYS A 45 22.65 -11.23 5.66
C LYS A 45 21.87 -12.20 6.54
N ALA A 46 22.52 -13.20 7.12
CA ALA A 46 21.87 -14.19 7.99
C ALA A 46 21.34 -13.53 9.27
N GLU A 47 22.16 -12.69 9.92
CA GLU A 47 21.78 -11.93 11.12
C GLU A 47 20.57 -11.03 10.86
N MET A 48 20.59 -10.26 9.76
CA MET A 48 19.50 -9.33 9.43
C MET A 48 18.22 -10.05 8.98
N ARG A 49 18.33 -11.27 8.43
CA ARG A 49 17.17 -12.13 8.12
C ARG A 49 16.60 -12.82 9.37
N GLN A 50 17.44 -13.16 10.34
CA GLN A 50 17.01 -13.73 11.64
C GLN A 50 16.47 -12.67 12.59
N ALA A 51 16.93 -11.42 12.48
CA ALA A 51 16.40 -10.27 13.22
C ALA A 51 14.99 -9.84 12.76
N ILE A 52 14.40 -10.54 11.77
CA ILE A 52 13.00 -10.39 11.41
C ILE A 52 12.20 -11.25 12.38
N PRO A 53 11.42 -10.68 13.30
CA PRO A 53 10.62 -11.45 14.24
C PRO A 53 9.41 -12.04 13.48
N LEU A 54 9.65 -13.14 12.78
CA LEU A 54 8.63 -13.96 12.12
C LEU A 54 8.40 -15.27 12.87
N ASP A 55 9.40 -15.72 13.65
CA ASP A 55 9.37 -16.94 14.44
C ASP A 55 8.84 -16.65 15.85
N GLY A 56 7.53 -16.88 16.03
CA GLY A 56 6.86 -16.76 17.33
C GLY A 56 5.33 -16.91 17.26
N TYR A 57 4.74 -16.82 16.08
CA TYR A 57 3.28 -16.84 15.93
C TYR A 57 2.71 -18.25 15.84
N HIS A 58 2.67 -18.97 16.97
CA HIS A 58 1.74 -20.07 17.17
C HIS A 58 0.36 -19.49 17.54
N LEU A 59 -0.45 -19.15 16.53
CA LEU A 59 -1.87 -18.90 16.79
C LEU A 59 -2.58 -20.26 16.86
N ASN A 60 -3.08 -20.58 18.05
CA ASN A 60 -3.90 -21.75 18.30
C ASN A 60 -5.16 -21.69 17.42
N PRO A 61 -5.58 -22.76 16.73
CA PRO A 61 -6.72 -22.75 15.81
C PRO A 61 -8.08 -22.39 16.44
N ASN A 62 -8.18 -22.38 17.78
CA ASN A 62 -9.46 -22.36 18.49
C ASN A 62 -10.03 -20.97 18.82
N GLU A 63 -9.42 -19.86 18.42
CA GLU A 63 -9.92 -18.51 18.74
C GLU A 63 -10.48 -17.71 17.55
N SER A 64 -10.94 -18.35 16.48
CA SER A 64 -11.49 -17.64 15.29
C SER A 64 -12.89 -18.06 14.85
N SER A 65 -13.65 -18.77 15.70
CA SER A 65 -14.97 -19.32 15.34
C SER A 65 -16.06 -18.26 15.07
N THR A 66 -15.83 -16.99 15.37
CA THR A 66 -16.79 -15.90 15.09
C THR A 66 -16.65 -15.31 13.68
N TRP A 67 -15.51 -15.48 13.00
CA TRP A 67 -15.28 -14.87 11.68
C TRP A 67 -15.48 -15.82 10.50
N VAL A 68 -15.26 -17.13 10.70
CA VAL A 68 -15.35 -18.14 9.64
C VAL A 68 -16.76 -18.21 9.05
N ASP A 69 -17.81 -17.95 9.85
CA ASP A 69 -19.19 -17.97 9.37
C ASP A 69 -19.53 -16.74 8.47
N SER A 70 -18.85 -15.61 8.68
CA SER A 70 -19.06 -14.38 7.88
C SER A 70 -18.38 -14.39 6.50
N SER A 71 -17.48 -15.36 6.26
CA SER A 71 -16.77 -15.51 4.99
C SER A 71 -17.63 -16.13 3.87
N ARG A 72 -18.75 -16.77 4.24
CA ARG A 72 -19.74 -17.29 3.27
C ARG A 72 -20.61 -16.19 2.66
N ASP A 73 -20.74 -15.05 3.35
CA ASP A 73 -21.53 -13.92 2.90
C ASP A 73 -20.71 -12.61 2.88
N GLY A 74 -19.76 -12.49 1.94
CA GLY A 74 -19.16 -11.18 1.61
C GLY A 74 -20.21 -10.11 1.23
N PHE A 75 -21.42 -10.56 0.87
CA PHE A 75 -22.61 -9.73 0.67
C PHE A 75 -23.21 -9.20 1.99
N GLN A 76 -23.12 -9.97 3.10
CA GLN A 76 -23.59 -9.53 4.41
C GLN A 76 -22.71 -8.46 5.03
N TRP A 77 -21.39 -8.43 4.83
CA TRP A 77 -20.56 -7.34 5.40
C TRP A 77 -20.87 -5.97 4.78
N ALA A 78 -20.99 -5.88 3.45
CA ALA A 78 -21.39 -4.65 2.77
C ALA A 78 -22.88 -4.29 3.03
N ALA A 79 -23.72 -5.28 3.33
CA ALA A 79 -25.11 -5.08 3.75
C ALA A 79 -25.24 -4.75 5.26
N LEU A 80 -24.34 -5.22 6.12
CA LEU A 80 -24.23 -4.90 7.55
C LEU A 80 -23.68 -3.50 7.72
N TYR A 81 -22.70 -3.10 6.91
CA TYR A 81 -22.17 -1.73 6.88
C TYR A 81 -23.20 -0.75 6.32
N ARG A 82 -23.98 -1.14 5.29
CA ARG A 82 -25.14 -0.37 4.83
C ARG A 82 -26.31 -0.39 5.81
N GLY A 83 -26.54 -1.51 6.48
CA GLY A 83 -27.67 -1.77 7.38
C GLY A 83 -27.52 -1.05 8.72
N THR A 84 -26.32 -1.03 9.30
CA THR A 84 -26.02 -0.30 10.55
C THR A 84 -26.06 1.21 10.40
N LYS A 85 -25.98 1.76 9.18
CA LYS A 85 -26.17 3.19 8.89
C LYS A 85 -27.47 3.54 8.16
N SER A 86 -28.36 2.57 7.91
CA SER A 86 -29.66 2.83 7.27
C SER A 86 -30.72 3.44 8.20
N THR A 87 -30.45 3.57 9.50
CA THR A 87 -31.25 4.40 10.40
C THR A 87 -30.65 5.80 10.47
N GLN A 88 -31.20 6.68 9.62
CA GLN A 88 -30.93 8.12 9.44
C GLN A 88 -29.93 8.50 8.32
N GLY A 89 -30.48 8.72 7.11
CA GLY A 89 -30.12 9.87 6.26
C GLY A 89 -29.13 9.62 5.11
N ASP A 90 -29.68 9.58 3.89
CA ASP A 90 -29.10 9.81 2.55
C ASP A 90 -27.86 9.03 2.05
N PRO A 91 -27.88 8.58 0.77
CA PRO A 91 -26.68 8.12 0.08
C PRO A 91 -25.84 9.33 -0.37
N ALA A 92 -24.53 9.22 -0.16
CA ALA A 92 -23.49 10.25 -0.32
C ALA A 92 -23.28 11.08 0.95
N VAL A 93 -22.02 11.20 1.36
CA VAL A 93 -21.56 12.26 2.24
C VAL A 93 -21.83 13.58 1.51
N GLY A 94 -23.01 14.15 1.72
CA GLY A 94 -23.43 15.47 1.27
C GLY A 94 -22.75 16.61 2.03
N GLY A 95 -21.44 16.48 2.25
CA GLY A 95 -20.60 17.60 2.67
C GLY A 95 -20.10 18.34 1.44
N ASN A 96 -19.99 19.67 1.53
CA ASN A 96 -19.29 20.48 0.53
C ASN A 96 -17.78 20.17 0.55
N PHE A 97 -17.36 18.97 0.11
CA PHE A 97 -15.96 18.71 -0.16
C PHE A 97 -15.50 19.64 -1.28
N LEU A 98 -14.35 20.26 -1.08
CA LEU A 98 -13.66 20.95 -2.17
C LEU A 98 -13.32 19.91 -3.24
N ARG A 99 -13.55 20.28 -4.49
CA ARG A 99 -13.17 19.46 -5.64
C ARG A 99 -11.78 19.87 -6.10
N GLU A 100 -10.95 18.88 -6.39
CA GLU A 100 -9.66 19.12 -7.04
C GLU A 100 -9.88 19.77 -8.41
N VAL A 101 -9.01 20.71 -8.77
CA VAL A 101 -8.97 21.28 -10.11
C VAL A 101 -8.20 20.31 -11.00
N SER A 102 -8.77 19.99 -12.16
CA SER A 102 -8.13 19.07 -13.11
C SER A 102 -6.76 19.58 -13.56
N LEU A 103 -5.79 18.67 -13.69
CA LEU A 103 -4.50 18.99 -14.32
C LEU A 103 -4.67 19.47 -15.77
N HIS A 104 -5.74 19.08 -16.44
CA HIS A 104 -6.08 19.59 -17.78
C HIS A 104 -6.43 21.07 -17.79
N ASP A 105 -6.87 21.63 -16.66
CA ASP A 105 -7.38 23.01 -16.55
C ASP A 105 -6.34 23.99 -16.00
N VAL A 106 -5.16 23.51 -15.62
CA VAL A 106 -4.08 24.33 -15.05
C VAL A 106 -2.84 24.25 -15.93
N ARG A 107 -2.34 25.40 -16.38
CA ARG A 107 -1.06 25.50 -17.08
C ARG A 107 -0.09 26.32 -16.24
N LEU A 108 1.10 25.76 -16.05
CA LEU A 108 2.19 26.44 -15.37
C LEU A 108 2.85 27.40 -16.34
N ASP A 109 3.20 28.58 -15.87
CA ASP A 109 4.09 29.49 -16.59
C ASP A 109 5.44 28.77 -16.81
N PRO A 110 5.88 28.56 -18.08
CA PRO A 110 7.13 27.88 -18.39
C PRO A 110 8.37 28.52 -17.73
N ASP A 111 8.34 29.84 -17.53
CA ASP A 111 9.46 30.59 -16.95
C ASP A 111 9.43 30.60 -15.41
N SER A 112 8.37 30.07 -14.80
CA SER A 112 8.31 29.89 -13.35
C SER A 112 9.22 28.75 -12.89
N ARG A 113 9.55 28.74 -11.58
CA ARG A 113 10.30 27.61 -10.97
C ARG A 113 9.60 26.27 -11.15
N HIS A 114 8.26 26.27 -11.18
CA HIS A 114 7.44 25.07 -11.32
C HIS A 114 7.33 24.62 -12.77
N GLY A 115 7.28 25.56 -13.73
CA GLY A 115 7.34 25.28 -15.17
C GLY A 115 8.66 24.61 -15.56
N ARG A 116 9.79 25.15 -15.07
CA ARG A 116 11.12 24.51 -15.26
C ARG A 116 11.18 23.10 -14.65
N ALA A 117 10.66 22.91 -13.44
CA ALA A 117 10.63 21.59 -12.80
C ALA A 117 9.76 20.59 -13.57
N GLN A 118 8.60 21.03 -14.08
CA GLN A 118 7.74 20.22 -14.95
C GLN A 118 8.47 19.81 -16.23
N GLN A 119 9.14 20.74 -16.90
CA GLN A 119 9.90 20.47 -18.13
C GLN A 119 11.05 19.49 -17.89
N THR A 120 11.83 19.67 -16.82
CA THR A 120 12.91 18.73 -16.46
C THR A 120 12.36 17.32 -16.20
N ASN A 121 11.22 17.20 -15.52
CA ASN A 121 10.60 15.90 -15.29
C ASN A 121 10.04 15.28 -16.59
N LEU A 122 9.46 16.09 -17.49
CA LEU A 122 9.00 15.62 -18.80
C LEU A 122 10.17 15.05 -19.61
N GLU A 123 11.29 15.74 -19.67
CA GLU A 123 12.50 15.28 -20.35
C GLU A 123 13.00 13.95 -19.76
N TYR A 124 13.02 13.82 -18.43
CA TYR A 124 13.38 12.56 -17.77
C TYR A 124 12.45 11.40 -18.17
N LEU A 125 11.13 11.63 -18.17
CA LEU A 125 10.14 10.61 -18.57
C LEU A 125 10.30 10.19 -20.04
N LEU A 126 10.66 11.14 -20.92
CA LEU A 126 10.90 10.88 -22.34
C LEU A 126 12.20 10.10 -22.59
N MET A 127 13.20 10.20 -21.70
CA MET A 127 14.45 9.42 -21.78
C MET A 127 14.24 7.91 -21.52
N LEU A 128 13.18 7.53 -20.83
CA LEU A 128 12.93 6.14 -20.44
C LEU A 128 12.44 5.30 -21.63
N ASP A 129 13.00 4.10 -21.79
CA ASP A 129 12.71 3.21 -22.91
C ASP A 129 11.58 2.22 -22.57
N VAL A 130 10.61 2.10 -23.47
CA VAL A 130 9.41 1.28 -23.29
C VAL A 130 9.75 -0.19 -23.15
N ASP A 131 10.68 -0.70 -23.96
CA ASP A 131 11.04 -2.11 -23.94
C ASP A 131 11.80 -2.49 -22.67
N ARG A 132 12.66 -1.59 -22.18
CA ARG A 132 13.37 -1.75 -20.90
C ARG A 132 12.41 -1.70 -19.70
N LEU A 133 11.41 -0.81 -19.72
CA LEU A 133 10.34 -0.77 -18.70
C LEU A 133 9.52 -2.07 -18.68
N ALA A 134 9.13 -2.57 -19.85
CA ALA A 134 8.33 -3.79 -19.96
C ALA A 134 9.13 -5.10 -19.80
N TRP A 135 10.47 -5.03 -19.73
CA TRP A 135 11.35 -6.17 -19.85
C TRP A 135 11.05 -7.28 -18.84
N SER A 136 11.03 -6.95 -17.54
CA SER A 136 10.83 -7.94 -16.47
C SER A 136 9.43 -8.55 -16.49
N PHE A 137 8.41 -7.78 -16.88
CA PHE A 137 7.04 -8.27 -17.06
C PHE A 137 6.94 -9.26 -18.21
N ARG A 138 7.59 -8.98 -19.36
CA ARG A 138 7.64 -9.89 -20.50
C ARG A 138 8.34 -11.19 -20.14
N ARG A 139 9.48 -11.12 -19.44
CA ARG A 139 10.18 -12.31 -18.94
C ARG A 139 9.30 -13.14 -18.00
N GLN A 140 8.60 -12.48 -17.07
CA GLN A 140 7.68 -13.15 -16.16
C GLN A 140 6.52 -13.85 -16.89
N ALA A 141 6.01 -13.24 -17.96
CA ALA A 141 4.95 -13.80 -18.80
C ALA A 141 5.45 -14.84 -19.83
N GLY A 142 6.76 -15.13 -19.89
CA GLY A 142 7.34 -16.03 -20.89
C GLY A 142 7.28 -15.48 -22.32
N LEU A 143 7.31 -14.14 -22.47
CA LEU A 143 7.29 -13.43 -23.75
C LEU A 143 8.71 -12.96 -24.14
N PRO A 144 8.97 -12.71 -25.44
CA PRO A 144 10.19 -12.04 -25.88
C PRO A 144 10.35 -10.68 -25.17
N ALA A 145 11.55 -10.43 -24.63
CA ALA A 145 11.88 -9.21 -23.90
C ALA A 145 13.06 -8.51 -24.60
N PRO A 146 12.81 -7.69 -25.63
CA PRO A 146 13.86 -6.94 -26.32
C PRO A 146 14.55 -5.95 -25.38
N GLY A 147 15.82 -5.65 -25.66
CA GLY A 147 16.64 -4.77 -24.84
C GLY A 147 17.16 -5.42 -23.56
N GLN A 148 17.48 -4.58 -22.56
CA GLN A 148 18.03 -4.98 -21.26
C GLN A 148 17.23 -4.33 -20.13
N PRO A 149 17.06 -4.99 -18.99
CA PRO A 149 16.35 -4.39 -17.85
C PRO A 149 17.04 -3.11 -17.37
N TYR A 150 16.30 -2.28 -16.63
CA TYR A 150 16.92 -1.25 -15.82
C TYR A 150 17.70 -1.88 -14.66
N GLY A 151 18.70 -1.17 -14.16
CA GLY A 151 19.51 -1.61 -13.01
C GLY A 151 18.89 -1.19 -11.67
N GLY A 152 19.72 -1.14 -10.63
CA GLY A 152 19.28 -0.74 -9.29
C GLY A 152 18.19 -1.67 -8.78
N TRP A 153 17.08 -1.12 -8.29
CA TRP A 153 15.96 -1.91 -7.77
C TRP A 153 15.09 -2.55 -8.85
N GLU A 154 15.31 -2.19 -10.12
CA GLU A 154 14.66 -2.80 -11.29
C GLU A 154 15.48 -3.93 -11.93
N SER A 155 16.67 -4.22 -11.39
CA SER A 155 17.50 -5.34 -11.84
C SER A 155 16.69 -6.65 -11.82
N PRO A 156 16.95 -7.57 -12.76
CA PRO A 156 16.08 -8.73 -13.00
C PRO A 156 16.02 -9.73 -11.83
N ASP A 157 17.01 -9.69 -10.94
CA ASP A 157 17.14 -10.50 -9.74
C ASP A 157 16.68 -9.78 -8.46
N MET A 158 16.25 -8.51 -8.57
CA MET A 158 15.75 -7.74 -7.43
C MET A 158 14.31 -8.07 -7.11
N GLU A 159 14.00 -8.27 -5.82
CA GLU A 159 12.65 -8.62 -5.40
C GLU A 159 11.64 -7.47 -5.56
N LEU A 160 12.12 -6.21 -5.59
CA LEU A 160 11.27 -5.02 -5.73
C LEU A 160 10.93 -4.64 -7.19
N ARG A 161 11.56 -5.28 -8.19
CA ARG A 161 11.44 -4.92 -9.61
C ARG A 161 9.97 -4.81 -10.07
N GLY A 162 9.71 -3.90 -11.01
CA GLY A 162 8.39 -3.54 -11.51
C GLY A 162 7.75 -2.37 -10.76
N HIS A 163 8.21 -2.02 -9.56
CA HIS A 163 7.66 -0.91 -8.78
C HIS A 163 7.87 0.44 -9.49
N PHE A 164 9.03 0.63 -10.13
CA PHE A 164 9.35 1.85 -10.87
C PHE A 164 8.43 2.02 -12.09
N VAL A 165 8.07 0.91 -12.74
CA VAL A 165 7.16 0.93 -13.90
C VAL A 165 5.76 1.38 -13.49
N GLY A 166 5.30 0.97 -12.32
CA GLY A 166 4.07 1.51 -11.71
C GLY A 166 4.13 3.02 -11.51
N HIS A 167 5.21 3.51 -10.91
CA HIS A 167 5.46 4.96 -10.74
C HIS A 167 5.54 5.70 -12.07
N TYR A 168 6.20 5.13 -13.08
CA TYR A 168 6.27 5.70 -14.42
C TYR A 168 4.88 5.88 -15.05
N MET A 169 3.99 4.91 -14.90
CA MET A 169 2.61 5.02 -15.39
C MET A 169 1.86 6.17 -14.70
N SER A 170 1.95 6.31 -13.37
CA SER A 170 1.35 7.45 -12.67
C SER A 170 1.95 8.79 -13.12
N ALA A 171 3.28 8.88 -13.17
CA ALA A 171 3.99 10.12 -13.50
C ALA A 171 3.70 10.57 -14.94
N SER A 172 3.71 9.64 -15.90
CA SER A 172 3.43 9.93 -17.30
C SER A 172 1.97 10.34 -17.54
N ALA A 173 1.00 9.71 -16.87
CA ALA A 173 -0.40 10.10 -16.95
C ALA A 173 -0.63 11.54 -16.45
N LYS A 174 -0.08 11.88 -15.27
CA LYS A 174 -0.20 13.21 -14.68
C LYS A 174 0.54 14.28 -15.49
N MET A 175 1.72 13.95 -16.00
CA MET A 175 2.50 14.84 -16.87
C MET A 175 1.78 15.09 -18.18
N TRP A 176 1.23 14.05 -18.82
CA TRP A 176 0.43 14.20 -20.04
C TRP A 176 -0.80 15.06 -19.79
N ALA A 177 -1.54 14.84 -18.70
CA ALA A 177 -2.71 15.65 -18.38
C ALA A 177 -2.37 17.15 -18.21
N SER A 178 -1.17 17.45 -17.70
CA SER A 178 -0.72 18.83 -17.49
C SER A 178 -0.17 19.51 -18.74
N THR A 179 0.37 18.75 -19.70
CA THR A 179 1.16 19.28 -20.83
C THR A 179 0.61 18.95 -22.21
N HIS A 180 -0.21 17.90 -22.31
CA HIS A 180 -0.66 17.29 -23.56
C HIS A 180 0.48 16.96 -24.53
N ASN A 181 1.63 16.54 -24.02
CA ASN A 181 2.76 16.14 -24.86
C ASN A 181 2.47 14.81 -25.61
N ASP A 182 2.34 14.86 -26.94
CA ASP A 182 1.98 13.70 -27.77
C ASP A 182 3.03 12.58 -27.74
N THR A 183 4.32 12.92 -27.68
CA THR A 183 5.38 11.91 -27.60
C THR A 183 5.29 11.13 -26.29
N LEU A 184 5.04 11.81 -25.17
CA LEU A 184 4.82 11.15 -23.89
C LEU A 184 3.57 10.28 -23.93
N HIS A 185 2.48 10.77 -24.52
CA HIS A 185 1.24 9.99 -24.69
C HIS A 185 1.51 8.67 -25.41
N GLN A 186 2.22 8.70 -26.55
CA GLN A 186 2.59 7.50 -27.29
C GLN A 186 3.41 6.52 -26.43
N LYS A 187 4.39 7.02 -25.66
CA LYS A 187 5.23 6.17 -24.81
C LYS A 187 4.48 5.55 -23.64
N MET A 188 3.65 6.33 -22.94
CA MET A 188 2.87 5.81 -21.81
C MET A 188 1.82 4.78 -22.27
N THR A 189 1.14 5.03 -23.40
CA THR A 189 0.22 4.05 -24.01
C THR A 189 0.96 2.77 -24.38
N ALA A 190 2.13 2.87 -25.02
CA ALA A 190 2.91 1.70 -25.40
C ALA A 190 3.36 0.85 -24.18
N VAL A 191 3.66 1.46 -23.04
CA VAL A 191 3.92 0.72 -21.79
C VAL A 191 2.68 -0.04 -21.33
N VAL A 192 1.52 0.62 -21.25
CA VAL A 192 0.26 -0.03 -20.85
C VAL A 192 -0.09 -1.18 -21.79
N ASP A 193 0.10 -1.01 -23.10
CA ASP A 193 -0.13 -2.06 -24.10
C ASP A 193 0.81 -3.25 -23.92
N ALA A 194 2.10 -3.01 -23.69
CA ALA A 194 3.06 -4.08 -23.42
C ALA A 194 2.70 -4.88 -22.16
N LEU A 195 2.28 -4.19 -21.09
CA LEU A 195 1.85 -4.83 -19.84
C LEU A 195 0.50 -5.58 -20.00
N SER A 196 -0.42 -5.06 -20.81
CA SER A 196 -1.68 -5.72 -21.17
C SER A 196 -1.45 -7.06 -21.86
N VAL A 197 -0.50 -7.11 -22.81
CA VAL A 197 -0.09 -8.37 -23.46
C VAL A 197 0.45 -9.36 -22.43
N CYS A 198 1.27 -8.90 -21.48
CA CYS A 198 1.79 -9.74 -20.39
C CYS A 198 0.67 -10.29 -19.51
N GLN A 199 -0.26 -9.44 -19.04
CA GLN A 199 -1.38 -9.87 -18.19
C GLN A 199 -2.31 -10.86 -18.91
N LYS A 200 -2.60 -10.61 -20.19
CA LYS A 200 -3.40 -11.53 -21.03
C LYS A 200 -2.71 -12.88 -21.20
N LYS A 201 -1.38 -12.90 -21.36
CA LYS A 201 -0.59 -14.13 -21.45
C LYS A 201 -0.63 -14.94 -20.14
N MET A 202 -0.63 -14.27 -18.99
CA MET A 202 -0.83 -14.92 -17.68
C MET A 202 -2.24 -15.49 -17.52
N GLY A 203 -3.25 -14.84 -18.10
CA GLY A 203 -4.60 -15.39 -18.30
C GLY A 203 -5.50 -15.46 -17.07
N ASN A 204 -5.05 -14.93 -15.91
CA ASN A 204 -5.77 -15.04 -14.64
C ASN A 204 -5.90 -13.71 -13.88
N GLY A 205 -5.49 -12.59 -14.48
CA GLY A 205 -5.49 -11.26 -13.86
C GLY A 205 -4.19 -10.88 -13.16
N TYR A 206 -3.24 -11.81 -13.03
CA TYR A 206 -1.94 -11.53 -12.49
C TYR A 206 -1.11 -10.62 -13.41
N LEU A 207 -0.57 -9.56 -12.84
CA LEU A 207 0.40 -8.69 -13.48
C LEU A 207 1.45 -8.26 -12.46
N SER A 208 2.69 -8.70 -12.67
CA SER A 208 3.88 -8.31 -11.90
C SER A 208 5.13 -8.60 -12.73
N ALA A 209 6.25 -8.01 -12.33
CA ALA A 209 7.58 -8.30 -12.88
C ALA A 209 8.26 -9.52 -12.22
N PHE A 210 7.59 -10.17 -11.26
CA PHE A 210 8.10 -11.30 -10.49
C PHE A 210 7.07 -12.44 -10.35
N PRO A 211 7.48 -13.67 -9.96
CA PRO A 211 6.56 -14.80 -9.86
C PRO A 211 5.63 -14.72 -8.65
N THR A 212 4.52 -15.46 -8.70
CA THR A 212 3.51 -15.49 -7.63
C THR A 212 4.06 -15.99 -6.29
N GLU A 213 5.17 -16.72 -6.32
CA GLU A 213 5.88 -17.24 -5.15
C GLU A 213 6.25 -16.15 -4.13
N PHE A 214 6.46 -14.91 -4.57
CA PHE A 214 6.73 -13.80 -3.65
C PHE A 214 5.53 -13.51 -2.74
N PHE A 215 4.31 -13.64 -3.27
CA PHE A 215 3.10 -13.54 -2.45
C PHE A 215 2.94 -14.77 -1.56
N ASP A 216 3.32 -15.96 -2.04
CA ASP A 216 3.29 -17.18 -1.21
C ASP A 216 4.20 -17.03 0.02
N ARG A 217 5.40 -16.42 -0.13
CA ARG A 217 6.30 -16.07 0.97
C ARG A 217 5.69 -15.03 1.90
N PHE A 218 5.19 -13.91 1.36
CA PHE A 218 4.54 -12.85 2.13
C PHE A 218 3.40 -13.39 3.01
N GLU A 219 2.48 -14.13 2.40
CA GLU A 219 1.29 -14.69 3.06
C GLU A 219 1.67 -15.82 4.05
N SER A 220 2.83 -16.45 3.81
CA SER A 220 3.43 -17.42 4.72
C SER A 220 4.30 -16.80 5.82
N LEU A 221 4.33 -15.47 5.96
CA LEU A 221 5.20 -14.75 6.90
C LEU A 221 6.66 -15.15 6.76
N LYS A 222 7.12 -15.31 5.52
CA LYS A 222 8.53 -15.51 5.19
C LYS A 222 9.06 -14.23 4.57
N TYR A 223 10.33 -13.91 4.86
CA TYR A 223 11.01 -12.75 4.29
C TYR A 223 10.80 -12.71 2.78
N VAL A 224 10.41 -11.54 2.26
CA VAL A 224 10.34 -11.18 0.83
C VAL A 224 10.23 -9.68 0.75
N TRP A 225 10.83 -9.06 -0.27
CA TRP A 225 10.79 -7.61 -0.39
C TRP A 225 9.46 -7.09 -0.94
N ALA A 226 8.59 -6.62 -0.04
CA ALA A 226 7.43 -5.74 -0.30
C ALA A 226 6.63 -6.04 -1.60
N PRO A 227 6.17 -7.27 -1.85
CA PRO A 227 5.49 -7.61 -3.09
C PRO A 227 4.16 -6.86 -3.26
N TYR A 228 3.39 -6.66 -2.17
CA TYR A 228 2.15 -5.87 -2.23
C TYR A 228 2.41 -4.37 -2.44
N TYR A 229 3.53 -3.81 -1.95
CA TYR A 229 3.93 -2.44 -2.29
C TYR A 229 4.13 -2.28 -3.80
N THR A 230 4.79 -3.25 -4.45
CA THR A 230 5.03 -3.20 -5.89
C THR A 230 3.74 -3.29 -6.67
N ILE A 231 2.82 -4.18 -6.27
CA ILE A 231 1.49 -4.28 -6.86
C ILE A 231 0.70 -2.99 -6.68
N HIS A 232 0.76 -2.37 -5.50
CA HIS A 232 0.15 -1.05 -5.29
C HIS A 232 0.65 -0.04 -6.33
N LYS A 233 1.95 0.05 -6.63
CA LYS A 233 2.44 1.00 -7.66
C LYS A 233 1.90 0.69 -9.04
N ILE A 234 1.84 -0.59 -9.40
CA ILE A 234 1.29 -1.01 -10.71
C ILE A 234 -0.20 -0.66 -10.79
N MET A 235 -0.97 -0.98 -9.75
CA MET A 235 -2.41 -0.69 -9.70
C MET A 235 -2.67 0.82 -9.70
N ALA A 236 -1.94 1.61 -8.92
CA ALA A 236 -2.06 3.06 -8.90
C ALA A 236 -1.69 3.68 -10.24
N GLY A 237 -0.62 3.21 -10.86
CA GLY A 237 -0.22 3.61 -12.21
C GLY A 237 -1.30 3.34 -13.26
N LEU A 238 -1.87 2.14 -13.27
CA LEU A 238 -2.97 1.80 -14.18
C LEU A 238 -4.24 2.62 -13.91
N LEU A 239 -4.55 2.88 -12.64
CA LEU A 239 -5.69 3.70 -12.28
C LEU A 239 -5.50 5.16 -12.72
N ASP A 240 -4.30 5.73 -12.52
CA ASP A 240 -3.95 7.08 -12.97
C ASP A 240 -4.00 7.21 -14.49
N GLN A 241 -3.60 6.17 -15.24
CA GLN A 241 -3.73 6.13 -16.71
C GLN A 241 -5.20 6.24 -17.14
N TYR A 242 -6.14 5.66 -16.38
CA TYR A 242 -7.56 5.85 -16.63
C TYR A 242 -8.05 7.23 -16.18
N THR A 243 -7.77 7.61 -14.93
CA THR A 243 -8.30 8.84 -14.31
C THR A 243 -7.82 10.10 -15.01
N HIS A 244 -6.56 10.14 -15.45
CA HIS A 244 -5.96 11.33 -16.06
C HIS A 244 -5.85 11.26 -17.58
N ALA A 245 -5.96 10.08 -18.20
CA ALA A 245 -5.81 9.93 -19.66
C ALA A 245 -6.92 9.16 -20.35
N GLY A 246 -7.97 8.75 -19.62
CA GLY A 246 -9.12 8.05 -20.20
C GLY A 246 -8.79 6.66 -20.75
N ASN A 247 -7.66 6.06 -20.37
CA ASN A 247 -7.24 4.75 -20.86
C ASN A 247 -8.12 3.64 -20.27
N SER A 248 -9.17 3.25 -21.00
CA SER A 248 -10.13 2.22 -20.58
C SER A 248 -9.51 0.82 -20.47
N GLN A 249 -8.47 0.52 -21.25
CA GLN A 249 -7.71 -0.73 -21.11
C GLN A 249 -7.02 -0.79 -19.75
N ALA A 250 -6.42 0.31 -19.28
CA ALA A 250 -5.78 0.36 -17.97
C ALA A 250 -6.79 0.09 -16.83
N LEU A 251 -8.01 0.63 -16.91
CA LEU A 251 -9.09 0.35 -15.94
C LEU A 251 -9.46 -1.14 -15.91
N GLN A 252 -9.57 -1.78 -17.08
CA GLN A 252 -9.84 -3.22 -17.16
C GLN A 252 -8.72 -4.03 -16.52
N MET A 253 -7.46 -3.66 -16.79
CA MET A 253 -6.29 -4.34 -16.23
C MET A 253 -6.26 -4.27 -14.69
N VAL A 254 -6.44 -3.08 -14.11
CA VAL A 254 -6.42 -2.91 -12.65
C VAL A 254 -7.63 -3.59 -11.97
N THR A 255 -8.80 -3.58 -12.61
CA THR A 255 -9.98 -4.32 -12.12
C THR A 255 -9.70 -5.82 -12.10
N TRP A 256 -9.04 -6.34 -13.13
CA TRP A 256 -8.67 -7.76 -13.18
C TRP A 256 -7.62 -8.12 -12.12
N MET A 257 -6.64 -7.23 -11.87
CA MET A 257 -5.69 -7.37 -10.76
C MET A 257 -6.40 -7.39 -9.41
N ALA A 258 -7.34 -6.48 -9.16
CA ALA A 258 -8.11 -6.43 -7.92
C ALA A 258 -8.88 -7.73 -7.69
N GLY A 259 -9.47 -8.32 -8.74
CA GLY A 259 -10.08 -9.64 -8.69
C GLY A 259 -9.09 -10.76 -8.32
N TYR A 260 -7.90 -10.77 -8.94
CA TYR A 260 -6.86 -11.75 -8.65
C TYR A 260 -6.37 -11.66 -7.19
N PHE A 261 -5.96 -10.48 -6.73
CA PHE A 261 -5.45 -10.30 -5.36
C PHE A 261 -6.55 -10.43 -4.32
N GLY A 262 -7.79 -10.04 -4.64
CA GLY A 262 -8.95 -10.31 -3.78
C GLY A 262 -9.21 -11.81 -3.58
N ASN A 263 -9.01 -12.63 -4.62
CA ASN A 263 -9.07 -14.09 -4.47
C ASN A 263 -7.95 -14.61 -3.58
N ARG A 264 -6.71 -14.10 -3.75
CA ARG A 264 -5.58 -14.50 -2.91
C ARG A 264 -5.81 -14.21 -1.44
N VAL A 265 -6.18 -12.97 -1.09
CA VAL A 265 -6.46 -12.57 0.30
C VAL A 265 -7.57 -13.44 0.90
N ARG A 266 -8.66 -13.68 0.15
CA ARG A 266 -9.73 -14.58 0.62
C ARG A 266 -9.24 -16.00 0.88
N ASN A 267 -8.38 -16.54 0.02
CA ASN A 267 -7.80 -17.87 0.20
C ASN A 267 -6.87 -17.93 1.43
N VAL A 268 -6.10 -16.88 1.71
CA VAL A 268 -5.25 -16.78 2.91
C VAL A 268 -6.12 -16.79 4.17
N ILE A 269 -7.18 -15.99 4.19
CA ILE A 269 -8.11 -15.91 5.32
C ILE A 269 -8.81 -17.25 5.55
N ALA A 270 -9.30 -17.89 4.48
CA ALA A 270 -9.97 -19.17 4.55
C ALA A 270 -9.04 -20.32 4.98
N LYS A 271 -7.78 -20.30 4.53
CA LYS A 271 -6.78 -21.32 4.87
C LYS A 271 -6.19 -21.15 6.27
N TYR A 272 -6.03 -19.90 6.70
CA TYR A 272 -5.41 -19.56 7.98
C TYR A 272 -6.41 -18.79 8.85
N THR A 273 -6.35 -17.46 8.89
CA THR A 273 -7.34 -16.58 9.55
C THR A 273 -7.23 -15.15 9.02
N ILE A 274 -8.12 -14.25 9.44
CA ILE A 274 -8.00 -12.81 9.18
C ILE A 274 -6.80 -12.19 9.91
N GLU A 275 -6.50 -12.66 11.12
CA GLU A 275 -5.32 -12.24 11.88
C GLU A 275 -4.04 -12.61 11.13
N ARG A 276 -3.99 -13.79 10.50
CA ARG A 276 -2.85 -14.18 9.66
C ARG A 276 -2.63 -13.19 8.51
N HIS A 277 -3.70 -12.77 7.83
CA HIS A 277 -3.62 -11.74 6.80
C HIS A 277 -3.08 -10.43 7.36
N TRP A 278 -3.62 -9.93 8.48
CA TRP A 278 -3.14 -8.68 9.08
C TRP A 278 -1.71 -8.76 9.62
N SER A 279 -1.28 -9.91 10.14
CA SER A 279 0.14 -10.14 10.49
C SER A 279 1.05 -10.02 9.27
N SER A 280 0.61 -10.47 8.10
CA SER A 280 1.42 -10.34 6.86
C SER A 280 1.59 -8.88 6.43
N LEU A 281 0.69 -7.98 6.82
CA LEU A 281 0.82 -6.53 6.58
C LEU A 281 1.90 -5.87 7.45
N ASN A 282 2.64 -6.61 8.29
CA ASN A 282 3.91 -6.14 8.86
C ASN A 282 5.04 -6.12 7.81
N GLU A 283 4.83 -6.74 6.65
CA GLU A 283 5.61 -6.45 5.45
C GLU A 283 4.93 -5.31 4.65
N GLU A 284 5.73 -4.46 3.99
CA GLU A 284 5.22 -3.24 3.38
C GLU A 284 4.24 -3.54 2.23
N THR A 285 3.06 -2.92 2.31
CA THR A 285 2.01 -3.03 1.28
C THR A 285 1.78 -1.72 0.53
N GLY A 286 2.42 -0.62 0.94
CA GLY A 286 2.09 0.72 0.47
C GLY A 286 0.62 1.07 0.71
N GLY A 287 0.03 1.88 -0.17
CA GLY A 287 -1.39 2.28 -0.15
C GLY A 287 -2.29 1.31 -0.91
N MET A 288 -2.20 0.00 -0.65
CA MET A 288 -3.14 -0.96 -1.23
C MET A 288 -4.59 -0.62 -0.84
N ASN A 289 -4.82 -0.16 0.38
CA ASN A 289 -6.14 0.33 0.80
C ASN A 289 -6.58 1.56 -0.02
N ASP A 290 -5.71 2.56 -0.17
CA ASP A 290 -5.98 3.77 -0.96
C ASP A 290 -6.39 3.46 -2.41
N VAL A 291 -5.55 2.73 -3.16
CA VAL A 291 -5.84 2.44 -4.57
C VAL A 291 -7.14 1.65 -4.75
N LEU A 292 -7.49 0.78 -3.80
CA LEU A 292 -8.72 -0.01 -3.85
C LEU A 292 -9.96 0.80 -3.47
N TYR A 293 -9.87 1.76 -2.53
CA TYR A 293 -10.97 2.71 -2.27
C TYR A 293 -11.18 3.64 -3.47
N ASN A 294 -10.10 4.09 -4.12
CA ASN A 294 -10.20 4.86 -5.37
C ASN A 294 -10.84 4.04 -6.49
N LEU A 295 -10.44 2.78 -6.66
CA LEU A 295 -11.05 1.88 -7.64
C LEU A 295 -12.55 1.65 -7.34
N TYR A 296 -12.93 1.47 -6.08
CA TYR A 296 -14.34 1.40 -5.68
C TYR A 296 -15.12 2.67 -6.05
N SER A 297 -14.53 3.84 -5.87
CA SER A 297 -15.16 5.12 -6.22
C SER A 297 -15.48 5.23 -7.72
N ILE A 298 -14.69 4.58 -8.56
CA ILE A 298 -14.87 4.55 -10.02
C ILE A 298 -15.85 3.45 -10.44
N THR A 299 -15.74 2.24 -9.88
CA THR A 299 -16.52 1.09 -10.37
C THR A 299 -17.81 0.83 -9.61
N GLY A 300 -17.94 1.32 -8.38
CA GLY A 300 -19.03 0.99 -7.46
C GLY A 300 -19.05 -0.48 -6.99
N ASP A 301 -18.07 -1.31 -7.34
CA ASP A 301 -18.05 -2.74 -6.98
C ASP A 301 -17.68 -2.93 -5.49
N PRO A 302 -18.61 -3.40 -4.63
CA PRO A 302 -18.35 -3.55 -3.20
C PRO A 302 -17.20 -4.52 -2.88
N LYS A 303 -16.76 -5.38 -3.82
CA LYS A 303 -15.58 -6.22 -3.63
C LYS A 303 -14.30 -5.39 -3.50
N HIS A 304 -14.19 -4.26 -4.22
CA HIS A 304 -13.06 -3.36 -4.10
C HIS A 304 -13.05 -2.69 -2.72
N LEU A 305 -14.22 -2.27 -2.23
CA LEU A 305 -14.38 -1.70 -0.89
C LEU A 305 -13.97 -2.70 0.21
N LEU A 306 -14.42 -3.95 0.11
CA LEU A 306 -14.05 -5.00 1.06
C LEU A 306 -12.55 -5.29 1.03
N LEU A 307 -11.96 -5.41 -0.18
CA LEU A 307 -10.54 -5.66 -0.30
C LEU A 307 -9.71 -4.50 0.25
N ALA A 308 -10.12 -3.25 0.00
CA ALA A 308 -9.49 -2.06 0.56
C ALA A 308 -9.45 -2.13 2.10
N HIS A 309 -10.59 -2.47 2.71
CA HIS A 309 -10.67 -2.63 4.15
C HIS A 309 -9.72 -3.69 4.72
N LEU A 310 -9.55 -4.80 4.01
CA LEU A 310 -8.60 -5.85 4.44
C LEU A 310 -7.14 -5.37 4.43
N PHE A 311 -6.82 -4.26 3.76
CA PHE A 311 -5.51 -3.61 3.78
C PHE A 311 -5.38 -2.43 4.76
N ASP A 312 -6.40 -2.10 5.56
CA ASP A 312 -6.38 -0.96 6.51
C ASP A 312 -5.39 -1.12 7.70
N LYS A 313 -4.62 -2.22 7.79
CA LYS A 313 -3.64 -2.50 8.87
C LYS A 313 -4.11 -2.05 10.28
N PRO A 314 -5.10 -2.72 10.89
CA PRO A 314 -5.71 -2.29 12.15
C PRO A 314 -4.74 -2.09 13.32
N CYS A 315 -3.63 -2.83 13.37
CA CYS A 315 -2.65 -2.69 14.45
C CYS A 315 -1.97 -1.31 14.48
N PHE A 316 -1.83 -0.65 13.32
CA PHE A 316 -1.24 0.67 13.21
C PHE A 316 -2.31 1.76 13.33
N LEU A 317 -3.38 1.66 12.54
CA LEU A 317 -4.49 2.62 12.59
C LEU A 317 -5.20 2.62 13.95
N GLY A 318 -5.17 1.51 14.69
CA GLY A 318 -5.72 1.41 16.04
C GLY A 318 -5.07 2.37 17.04
N TYR A 319 -3.76 2.61 16.95
CA TYR A 319 -3.09 3.61 17.81
C TYR A 319 -3.57 5.03 17.49
N LEU A 320 -3.71 5.35 16.21
CA LEU A 320 -4.21 6.65 15.77
C LEU A 320 -5.69 6.82 16.13
N ALA A 321 -6.48 5.75 16.10
CA ALA A 321 -7.89 5.73 16.46
C ALA A 321 -8.12 6.08 17.94
N VAL A 322 -7.22 5.63 18.82
CA VAL A 322 -7.23 5.98 20.25
C VAL A 322 -6.41 7.23 20.57
N GLN A 323 -5.98 7.98 19.55
CA GLN A 323 -5.20 9.21 19.68
C GLN A 323 -3.92 9.03 20.51
N SER A 324 -3.19 7.95 20.24
CA SER A 324 -1.90 7.64 20.85
C SER A 324 -0.78 7.87 19.84
N ASP A 325 0.18 8.74 20.17
CA ASP A 325 1.40 8.93 19.38
C ASP A 325 2.39 7.79 19.67
N ASN A 326 2.39 6.79 18.81
CA ASN A 326 3.36 5.68 18.82
C ASN A 326 4.09 5.60 17.48
N LEU A 327 4.32 6.72 16.79
CA LEU A 327 4.97 6.71 15.47
C LEU A 327 6.47 6.39 15.55
N SER A 328 7.12 6.72 16.67
CA SER A 328 8.54 6.50 16.87
C SER A 328 8.95 5.05 16.62
N GLY A 329 9.97 4.86 15.79
CA GLY A 329 10.45 3.56 15.35
C GLY A 329 9.74 3.02 14.11
N PHE A 330 8.57 3.53 13.70
CA PHE A 330 7.93 3.14 12.45
C PHE A 330 8.64 3.67 11.21
N HIS A 331 8.73 2.84 10.16
CA HIS A 331 9.20 3.24 8.85
C HIS A 331 8.16 4.17 8.21
N ALA A 332 8.53 5.44 8.00
CA ALA A 332 7.58 6.49 7.68
C ALA A 332 6.83 6.22 6.37
N ASN A 333 7.56 5.85 5.31
CA ASN A 333 6.98 5.64 3.99
C ASN A 333 6.11 4.37 3.89
N THR A 334 6.27 3.40 4.79
CA THR A 334 5.36 2.25 4.89
C THR A 334 3.98 2.69 5.38
N HIS A 335 3.96 3.62 6.34
CA HIS A 335 2.78 3.90 7.14
C HIS A 335 1.98 5.10 6.65
N ILE A 336 2.63 6.12 6.07
CA ILE A 336 1.93 7.29 5.48
C ILE A 336 0.87 6.84 4.45
N PRO A 337 1.16 5.95 3.48
CA PRO A 337 0.15 5.52 2.50
C PRO A 337 -1.06 4.81 3.11
N ILE A 338 -0.87 4.12 4.25
CA ILE A 338 -1.97 3.45 4.96
C ILE A 338 -2.92 4.52 5.54
N VAL A 339 -2.38 5.61 6.08
CA VAL A 339 -3.17 6.76 6.56
C VAL A 339 -3.86 7.48 5.41
N VAL A 340 -3.21 7.63 4.26
CA VAL A 340 -3.86 8.18 3.05
C VAL A 340 -5.07 7.34 2.66
N GLY A 341 -4.93 6.01 2.62
CA GLY A 341 -6.06 5.12 2.36
C GLY A 341 -7.12 5.15 3.46
N ALA A 342 -6.73 5.36 4.72
CA ALA A 342 -7.65 5.57 5.83
C ALA A 342 -8.51 6.84 5.61
N GLN A 343 -7.88 7.95 5.24
CA GLN A 343 -8.59 9.18 4.90
C GLN A 343 -9.52 8.97 3.69
N ARG A 344 -9.05 8.24 2.66
CA ARG A 344 -9.87 7.93 1.49
C ARG A 344 -11.11 7.10 1.85
N ARG A 345 -11.01 6.17 2.80
CA ARG A 345 -12.17 5.44 3.33
C ARG A 345 -13.22 6.39 3.88
N PHE A 346 -12.83 7.42 4.64
CA PHE A 346 -13.77 8.41 5.15
C PHE A 346 -14.50 9.13 4.01
N GLU A 347 -13.76 9.61 3.00
CA GLU A 347 -14.34 10.30 1.85
C GLU A 347 -15.35 9.44 1.08
N VAL A 348 -15.08 8.14 1.00
CA VAL A 348 -15.90 7.16 0.29
C VAL A 348 -17.12 6.70 1.11
N THR A 349 -16.96 6.52 2.42
CA THR A 349 -17.95 5.83 3.27
C THR A 349 -18.61 6.70 4.33
N GLY A 350 -18.10 7.90 4.58
CA GLY A 350 -18.51 8.78 5.68
C GLY A 350 -18.18 8.21 7.06
N ASP A 351 -17.17 7.36 7.18
CA ASP A 351 -16.71 6.82 8.47
C ASP A 351 -15.89 7.85 9.25
N GLU A 352 -16.55 8.56 10.18
CA GLU A 352 -15.94 9.61 11.00
C GLU A 352 -14.76 9.12 11.86
N LEU A 353 -14.65 7.82 12.17
CA LEU A 353 -13.48 7.29 12.86
C LEU A 353 -12.21 7.48 12.00
N TYR A 354 -12.33 7.22 10.70
CA TYR A 354 -11.23 7.29 9.76
C TYR A 354 -10.81 8.73 9.45
N LYS A 355 -11.75 9.68 9.50
CA LYS A 355 -11.43 11.11 9.51
C LYS A 355 -10.60 11.49 10.73
N LYS A 356 -11.00 11.05 11.93
CA LYS A 356 -10.28 11.35 13.18
C LYS A 356 -8.87 10.77 13.17
N ILE A 357 -8.70 9.56 12.64
CA ILE A 357 -7.39 8.92 12.42
C ILE A 357 -6.50 9.80 11.55
N GLY A 358 -6.98 10.24 10.38
CA GLY A 358 -6.20 11.07 9.46
C GLY A 358 -5.85 12.45 10.04
N MET A 359 -6.81 13.09 10.72
CA MET A 359 -6.59 14.37 11.38
C MET A 359 -5.56 14.26 12.51
N TYR A 360 -5.71 13.28 13.39
CA TYR A 360 -4.77 13.07 14.49
C TYR A 360 -3.36 12.76 13.97
N PHE A 361 -3.22 11.96 12.92
CA PHE A 361 -1.94 11.70 12.29
C PHE A 361 -1.26 12.98 11.78
N MET A 362 -2.00 13.87 11.12
CA MET A 362 -1.42 15.15 10.69
C MET A 362 -1.04 16.05 11.86
N ASP A 363 -1.84 16.08 12.92
CA ASP A 363 -1.54 16.88 14.11
C ASP A 363 -0.23 16.43 14.77
N ILE A 364 -0.02 15.12 14.95
CA ILE A 364 1.22 14.59 15.55
C ILE A 364 2.42 14.77 14.61
N VAL A 365 2.26 14.53 13.30
CA VAL A 365 3.37 14.71 12.35
C VAL A 365 3.84 16.16 12.34
N ASN A 366 2.90 17.11 12.30
CA ASN A 366 3.23 18.54 12.27
C ASN A 366 3.79 19.06 13.59
N SER A 367 3.32 18.54 14.73
CA SER A 367 3.72 19.06 16.05
C SER A 367 4.99 18.44 16.61
N SER A 368 5.29 17.17 16.31
CA SER A 368 6.39 16.44 16.97
C SER A 368 7.33 15.70 16.02
N HIS A 369 6.98 15.48 14.75
CA HIS A 369 7.76 14.65 13.82
C HIS A 369 8.11 15.34 12.50
N SER A 370 8.17 16.68 12.46
CA SER A 370 8.54 17.43 11.25
C SER A 370 9.80 18.28 11.45
N TYR A 371 10.65 18.31 10.43
CA TYR A 371 11.77 19.23 10.30
C TYR A 371 11.32 20.53 9.63
N ALA A 372 12.13 21.59 9.73
CA ALA A 372 11.82 22.91 9.15
C ALA A 372 11.59 22.87 7.62
N THR A 373 12.12 21.87 6.92
CA THR A 373 11.93 21.64 5.49
C THR A 373 10.62 20.92 5.14
N GLY A 374 9.85 20.48 6.13
CA GLY A 374 8.62 19.69 5.97
C GLY A 374 8.82 18.18 5.86
N GLY A 375 10.06 17.69 5.83
CA GLY A 375 10.36 16.25 5.92
C GLY A 375 10.14 15.72 7.34
N THR A 376 9.91 14.40 7.50
CA THR A 376 9.46 13.83 8.79
C THR A 376 10.32 12.71 9.36
N SER A 377 11.27 12.17 8.60
CA SER A 377 12.02 10.97 9.00
C SER A 377 13.53 11.13 8.81
N VAL A 378 14.32 10.34 9.56
CA VAL A 378 15.76 10.13 9.33
C VAL A 378 15.97 8.64 9.09
N ASN A 379 16.88 8.26 8.18
CA ASN A 379 17.10 6.84 7.83
C ASN A 379 15.79 6.07 7.58
N GLU A 380 14.81 6.74 6.95
CA GLU A 380 13.47 6.23 6.63
C GLU A 380 12.52 5.97 7.83
N HIS A 381 12.92 6.29 9.06
CA HIS A 381 12.12 6.05 10.27
C HIS A 381 11.78 7.35 11.01
N TRP A 382 10.64 7.34 11.69
CA TRP A 382 10.30 8.36 12.69
C TRP A 382 11.10 8.09 13.98
N TYR A 383 11.57 9.16 14.61
CA TYR A 383 12.30 9.09 15.88
C TYR A 383 11.69 10.03 16.90
N HIS A 384 11.70 9.61 18.16
CA HIS A 384 11.22 10.42 19.26
C HIS A 384 12.11 11.65 19.41
N VAL A 385 11.50 12.82 19.62
CA VAL A 385 12.25 13.99 20.05
C VAL A 385 12.55 13.81 21.53
N THR A 386 13.73 13.31 21.88
CA THR A 386 14.27 13.44 23.23
C THR A 386 15.01 14.78 23.31
N TYR A 387 14.49 15.73 24.10
CA TYR A 387 15.11 17.02 24.41
C TYR A 387 16.50 16.93 25.08
N SER A 388 17.08 15.73 25.22
CA SER A 388 18.44 15.51 25.69
C SER A 388 19.51 15.81 24.63
N ASP A 389 19.15 15.79 23.36
CA ASP A 389 20.03 16.24 22.28
C ASP A 389 19.67 17.70 21.98
N GLY A 390 20.54 18.62 22.37
CA GLY A 390 20.32 20.07 22.29
C GLY A 390 19.83 20.58 20.93
N PRO A 391 19.47 21.87 20.81
CA PRO A 391 18.79 22.41 19.64
C PRO A 391 19.49 22.01 18.34
N ARG A 392 18.78 21.23 17.51
CA ARG A 392 19.22 20.83 16.17
C ARG A 392 19.31 22.10 15.32
N LYS A 393 20.55 22.53 15.03
CA LYS A 393 20.87 23.66 14.13
C LYS A 393 20.73 23.27 12.68
#